data_AF-A0A3B9TV24-F1
#
_entry.id   AF-A0A3B9TV24-F1
#
_cell.length_a   1.000
_cell.length_b   1.000
_cell.length_c   1.000
_cell.angle_alpha   90.00
_cell.angle_beta   90.00
_cell.angle_gamma   90.00
#
_symmetry.space_group_name_H-M   'P 1'
#
loop_
_entity.id
_entity.type
_entity.pdbx_description
1 polymer ?
#
loop_
_entity_poly.entity_id
_entity_poly.type
_entity_poly.pdbx_seq_one_letter_code
_entity_poly.pdbx_strand_id
1 'polypeptide(L)'
;MAIRYLKSGKPQVERSEDDAKVRAVVEAALADIEARGDAAVRELAEKFDNFSPASYRLSQGEIDELISEVSQRDMDDIRFAQDQVRKFAEIQRASMQDVEVETLPGV
;
A
#
# COMPACT_ATOMS: atom_id res chain seq x y z
N MET A 1 -10.54 34.35 28.05
CA MET A 1 -9.19 33.84 27.73
C MET A 1 -9.11 33.67 26.22
N ALA A 2 -8.11 34.24 25.55
CA ALA A 2 -7.96 34.15 24.10
C ALA A 2 -7.25 32.83 23.72
N ILE A 3 -7.74 32.17 22.67
CA ILE A 3 -7.14 30.93 22.14
C ILE A 3 -5.84 31.28 21.42
N ARG A 4 -4.73 30.65 21.82
CA ARG A 4 -3.43 30.77 21.14
C ARG A 4 -3.19 29.54 20.29
N TYR A 5 -3.16 29.71 18.97
CA TYR A 5 -2.80 28.64 18.04
C TYR A 5 -1.27 28.47 18.01
N LEU A 6 -0.79 27.24 18.22
CA LEU A 6 0.64 26.89 18.19
C LEU A 6 1.12 26.45 16.81
N LYS A 7 0.19 26.05 15.93
CA LYS A 7 0.46 25.70 14.54
C LYS A 7 -0.79 26.03 13.71
N SER A 8 -0.59 26.76 12.62
CA SER A 8 -1.57 26.93 11.55
C SER A 8 -1.08 26.17 10.32
N GLY A 9 -2.00 25.58 9.58
CA GLY A 9 -1.63 24.97 8.30
C GLY A 9 -1.30 26.03 7.26
N LYS A 10 -0.65 25.63 6.17
CA LYS A 10 -0.35 26.53 5.05
C LYS A 10 -1.61 27.25 4.54
N PRO A 11 -1.51 28.51 4.10
CA PRO A 11 -2.57 29.21 3.38
C PRO A 11 -3.09 28.38 2.20
N GLN A 12 -4.37 28.57 1.84
CA GLN A 12 -5.01 27.81 0.76
C GLN A 12 -4.26 27.92 -0.57
N VAL A 13 -3.75 29.12 -0.89
CA VAL A 13 -3.00 29.37 -2.12
C VAL A 13 -1.71 28.54 -2.17
N GLU A 14 -0.92 28.57 -1.09
CA GLU A 14 0.32 27.77 -0.99
C GLU A 14 0.04 26.26 -1.10
N ARG A 15 -1.04 25.77 -0.49
CA ARG A 15 -1.44 24.36 -0.63
C ARG A 15 -1.80 24.02 -2.08
N SER A 16 -2.57 24.88 -2.74
CA SER A 16 -2.96 24.66 -4.14
C SER A 16 -1.76 24.66 -5.08
N GLU A 17 -0.75 25.48 -4.82
CA GLU A 17 0.49 25.50 -5.60
C GLU A 17 1.33 24.23 -5.37
N ASP A 18 1.44 23.78 -4.12
CA ASP A 18 2.13 22.53 -3.79
C ASP A 18 1.44 21.32 -4.43
N ASP A 19 0.09 21.27 -4.37
CA ASP A 19 -0.70 20.20 -5.00
C ASP A 19 -0.52 20.18 -6.52
N ALA A 20 -0.49 21.36 -7.17
CA ALA A 20 -0.25 21.46 -8.61
C ALA A 20 1.15 20.96 -8.99
N LYS A 21 2.18 21.28 -8.19
CA LYS A 21 3.55 20.78 -8.39
C LYS A 21 3.63 19.27 -8.22
N VAL A 22 3.02 18.73 -7.16
CA VAL A 22 3.00 17.28 -6.92
C VAL A 22 2.31 16.55 -8.06
N ARG A 23 1.16 17.05 -8.51
CA ARG A 23 0.44 16.47 -9.65
C ARG A 23 1.32 16.42 -10.90
N ALA A 24 1.94 17.54 -11.27
CA ALA A 24 2.80 17.61 -12.45
C ALA A 24 3.98 16.62 -12.38
N VAL A 25 4.59 16.45 -11.20
CA VAL A 25 5.68 15.49 -10.99
C VAL A 25 5.20 14.05 -11.13
N VAL A 26 4.06 13.71 -10.53
CA VAL A 26 3.50 12.34 -10.60
C VAL A 26 3.06 12.01 -12.03
N GLU A 27 2.38 12.92 -12.72
CA GLU A 27 1.97 12.73 -14.12
C GLU A 27 3.18 12.49 -15.03
N ALA A 28 4.24 13.29 -14.88
CA ALA A 28 5.47 13.12 -15.64
C ALA A 28 6.15 11.76 -15.34
N ALA A 29 6.21 11.35 -14.07
CA ALA A 29 6.79 10.06 -13.68
C ALA A 29 5.98 8.88 -14.24
N LEU A 30 4.66 8.94 -14.19
CA LEU A 30 3.79 7.89 -14.73
C LEU A 30 3.92 7.78 -16.25
N ALA A 31 3.92 8.91 -16.97
CA ALA A 31 4.10 8.93 -18.42
C ALA A 31 5.47 8.34 -18.83
N ASP A 32 6.51 8.63 -18.06
CA ASP A 32 7.85 8.12 -18.31
C ASP A 32 7.96 6.61 -18.03
N ILE A 33 7.32 6.11 -16.96
CA ILE A 33 7.21 4.67 -16.67
C ILE A 33 6.40 3.96 -17.76
N GLU A 34 5.30 4.55 -18.25
CA GLU A 34 4.52 3.98 -19.35
C GLU A 34 5.34 3.87 -20.64
N ALA A 35 6.18 4.87 -20.94
CA ALA A 35 7.00 4.90 -22.14
C ALA A 35 8.23 3.99 -22.07
N ARG A 36 8.87 3.85 -20.91
CA ARG A 36 10.19 3.19 -20.75
C ARG A 36 10.20 1.97 -19.84
N GLY A 37 9.10 1.69 -19.14
CA GLY A 37 8.97 0.55 -18.23
C GLY A 37 10.04 0.54 -17.12
N ASP A 38 10.64 -0.62 -16.90
CA ASP A 38 11.59 -0.89 -15.81
C ASP A 38 12.82 0.02 -15.81
N ALA A 39 13.22 0.57 -16.96
CA ALA A 39 14.34 1.50 -17.04
C ALA A 39 14.05 2.80 -16.26
N ALA A 40 12.84 3.36 -16.43
CA ALA A 40 12.41 4.54 -15.68
C ALA A 40 12.28 4.22 -14.19
N VAL A 41 11.71 3.06 -13.84
CA VAL A 41 11.60 2.63 -12.44
C VAL A 41 12.98 2.53 -11.78
N ARG A 42 13.97 2.00 -12.49
CA ARG A 42 15.35 1.87 -11.97
C ARG A 42 16.01 3.22 -11.72
N GLU A 43 15.90 4.16 -12.65
CA GLU A 43 16.42 5.52 -12.48
C GLU A 43 15.74 6.26 -11.32
N LEU A 44 14.44 6.04 -11.11
CA LEU A 44 13.70 6.62 -9.99
C LEU A 44 14.16 6.03 -8.65
N ALA A 45 14.32 4.71 -8.56
CA ALA A 45 14.84 4.04 -7.36
C ALA A 45 16.27 4.48 -7.02
N GLU A 46 17.12 4.68 -8.02
CA GLU A 46 18.45 5.27 -7.87
C GLU A 46 18.40 6.69 -7.30
N LYS A 47 17.54 7.51 -7.88
CA LYS A 47 17.46 8.93 -7.53
C LYS A 47 16.89 9.17 -6.14
N PHE A 48 15.86 8.43 -5.76
CA PHE A 48 15.09 8.71 -4.54
C PHE A 48 15.50 7.81 -3.36
N ASP A 49 15.83 6.55 -3.62
CA ASP A 49 16.13 5.56 -2.59
C ASP A 49 17.60 5.13 -2.57
N ASN A 50 18.39 5.58 -3.56
CA ASN A 50 19.77 5.14 -3.78
C ASN A 50 19.87 3.60 -3.85
N PHE A 51 18.90 2.97 -4.55
CA PHE A 51 18.70 1.53 -4.56
C PHE A 51 18.65 0.93 -5.98
N SER A 52 19.71 0.17 -6.33
CA SER A 52 19.91 -0.44 -7.66
C SER A 52 20.25 -1.94 -7.59
N PRO A 53 19.39 -2.80 -7.04
CA PRO A 53 19.66 -4.23 -7.05
C PRO A 53 19.62 -4.78 -8.48
N ALA A 54 20.29 -5.91 -8.73
CA ALA A 54 20.21 -6.57 -10.02
C ALA A 54 18.76 -6.95 -10.40
N SER A 55 17.99 -7.42 -9.41
CA SER A 55 16.55 -7.71 -9.52
C SER A 55 15.78 -6.98 -8.42
N TYR A 56 14.66 -6.36 -8.77
CA TYR A 56 13.71 -5.83 -7.78
C TYR A 56 12.81 -6.91 -7.17
N ARG A 57 12.70 -8.06 -7.83
CA ARG A 57 11.98 -9.22 -7.31
C ARG A 57 12.96 -10.07 -6.50
N LEU A 58 12.66 -10.27 -5.22
CA LEU A 58 13.39 -11.21 -4.37
C LEU A 58 13.26 -12.64 -4.92
N SER A 59 14.38 -13.35 -4.91
CA SER A 59 14.43 -14.80 -5.12
C SER A 59 13.87 -15.53 -3.90
N GLN A 60 13.50 -16.79 -4.09
CA GLN A 60 13.02 -17.61 -2.97
C GLN A 60 14.09 -17.76 -1.87
N GLY A 61 15.38 -17.87 -2.25
CA GLY A 61 16.47 -17.98 -1.29
C GLY A 61 16.62 -16.73 -0.42
N GLU A 62 16.56 -15.54 -1.02
CA GLU A 62 16.58 -14.27 -0.26
C GLU A 62 15.36 -14.16 0.67
N ILE A 63 14.19 -14.62 0.23
CA ILE A 63 12.98 -14.65 1.07
C ILE A 63 13.19 -15.57 2.28
N ASP A 64 13.69 -16.79 2.06
CA ASP A 64 13.90 -17.76 3.14
C ASP A 64 14.95 -17.28 4.14
N GLU A 65 16.02 -16.64 3.64
CA GLU A 65 17.06 -16.00 4.46
C GLU A 65 16.46 -14.89 5.35
N LEU A 66 15.72 -13.95 4.76
CA LEU A 66 15.07 -12.86 5.51
C LEU A 66 14.05 -13.38 6.52
N ILE A 67 13.29 -14.43 6.19
CA ILE A 67 12.37 -15.08 7.13
C ILE A 67 13.14 -15.67 8.31
N SER A 68 14.33 -16.24 8.09
CA SER A 68 15.15 -16.83 9.15
C SER A 68 15.70 -15.79 10.14
N GLU A 69 15.78 -14.51 9.76
CA GLU A 69 16.22 -13.42 10.63
C GLU A 69 15.13 -12.98 11.63
N VAL A 70 13.87 -13.37 11.40
CA VAL A 70 12.75 -13.02 12.26
C VAL A 70 12.74 -13.91 13.50
N SER A 71 12.59 -13.30 14.68
CA SER A 71 12.54 -14.06 15.92
C SER A 71 11.33 -14.99 15.96
N GLN A 72 11.46 -16.15 16.62
CA GLN A 72 10.36 -17.11 16.74
C GLN A 72 9.10 -16.46 17.33
N ARG A 73 9.26 -15.59 18.32
CA ARG A 73 8.14 -14.88 18.95
C ARG A 73 7.42 -13.95 17.97
N ASP A 74 8.17 -13.12 17.24
CA ASP A 74 7.56 -12.19 16.27
C ASP A 74 6.89 -12.97 15.14
N MET A 75 7.50 -14.07 14.71
CA MET A 75 6.92 -14.96 13.70
C MET A 75 5.60 -15.59 14.18
N ASP A 76 5.52 -16.00 15.45
CA ASP A 76 4.29 -16.55 16.03
C ASP A 76 3.19 -15.48 16.15
N ASP A 77 3.55 -14.25 16.55
CA ASP A 77 2.63 -13.12 16.61
C ASP A 77 2.09 -12.75 15.20
N ILE A 78 2.97 -12.75 14.18
CA ILE A 78 2.60 -12.51 12.78
C ILE A 78 1.64 -13.60 12.28
N ARG A 79 1.94 -14.88 12.54
CA ARG A 79 1.08 -16.01 12.13
C ARG A 79 -0.30 -15.92 12.78
N PHE A 80 -0.35 -15.64 14.08
CA PHE A 80 -1.62 -15.45 14.79
C PHE A 80 -2.45 -14.32 14.16
N ALA A 81 -1.85 -13.15 13.92
CA ALA A 81 -2.54 -12.04 13.27
C ALA A 81 -3.04 -12.40 11.86
N GLN A 82 -2.21 -13.08 11.06
CA GLN A 82 -2.57 -13.53 9.72
C GLN A 82 -3.76 -14.49 9.74
N ASP A 83 -3.75 -15.49 10.65
CA ASP A 83 -4.83 -16.47 10.79
C ASP A 83 -6.16 -15.80 11.14
N GLN A 84 -6.13 -14.82 12.04
CA GLN A 84 -7.31 -14.06 12.41
C GLN A 84 -7.88 -13.25 11.23
N VAL A 85 -7.02 -12.56 10.46
CA VAL A 85 -7.43 -11.80 9.26
C VAL A 85 -8.00 -12.73 8.21
N ARG A 86 -7.32 -13.86 7.92
CA ARG A 86 -7.77 -14.84 6.94
C ARG A 86 -9.12 -15.42 7.30
N LYS A 87 -9.28 -15.88 8.55
CA LYS A 87 -10.53 -16.47 9.03
C LYS A 87 -11.70 -15.49 8.91
N PHE A 88 -11.48 -14.22 9.22
CA PHE A 88 -12.52 -13.21 9.07
C PHE A 88 -12.86 -12.95 7.60
N ALA A 89 -11.87 -12.83 6.72
CA ALA A 89 -12.08 -12.66 5.29
C ALA A 89 -12.80 -13.87 4.65
N GLU A 90 -12.51 -15.08 5.11
CA GLU A 90 -13.21 -16.30 4.69
C GLU A 90 -14.68 -16.29 5.12
N ILE A 91 -14.99 -15.84 6.34
CA ILE A 91 -16.37 -15.64 6.81
C ILE A 91 -17.09 -14.60 5.94
N GLN A 92 -16.45 -13.46 5.66
CA GLN A 92 -17.02 -12.43 4.79
C GLN A 92 -17.32 -12.98 3.40
N ARG A 93 -16.37 -13.68 2.78
CA ARG A 93 -16.56 -14.33 1.48
C ARG A 93 -17.70 -15.36 1.52
N ALA A 94 -17.78 -16.16 2.58
CA ALA A 94 -18.85 -17.14 2.75
C ALA A 94 -20.22 -16.48 2.93
N SER A 95 -20.28 -15.26 3.47
CA SER A 95 -21.51 -14.48 3.61
C SER A 95 -21.97 -13.80 2.32
N MET A 96 -21.12 -13.71 1.29
CA MET A 96 -21.47 -13.16 -0.02
C MET A 96 -22.25 -14.18 -0.86
N GLN A 97 -23.39 -14.64 -0.33
CA GLN A 97 -24.35 -15.50 -1.02
C GLN A 97 -25.60 -14.69 -1.35
N ASP A 98 -26.27 -15.08 -2.44
CA ASP A 98 -27.55 -14.49 -2.78
C ASP A 98 -28.58 -14.84 -1.70
N VAL A 99 -29.40 -13.85 -1.33
CA VAL A 99 -30.50 -14.05 -0.38
C VAL A 99 -31.72 -14.44 -1.19
N GLU A 100 -31.92 -15.74 -1.37
CA GLU A 100 -33.09 -16.31 -2.01
C GLU A 100 -33.99 -16.96 -0.96
N VAL A 101 -34.97 -16.20 -0.48
CA VAL A 101 -35.94 -16.67 0.51
C VAL A 101 -37.34 -16.37 -0.01
N GLU A 102 -38.12 -17.43 -0.22
CA GLU A 102 -39.55 -17.34 -0.50
C GLU A 102 -40.29 -17.07 0.82
N THR A 103 -40.61 -15.81 1.06
CA THR A 103 -41.27 -15.32 2.28
C THR A 103 -42.77 -15.67 2.30
N LEU A 104 -43.38 -15.84 1.14
CA LEU A 104 -44.75 -16.29 0.92
C LEU A 104 -44.79 -17.15 -0.36
N PRO A 105 -45.73 -18.08 -0.53
CA PRO A 105 -45.85 -18.84 -1.77
C PRO A 105 -45.88 -17.93 -3.01
N GLY A 106 -44.86 -18.03 -3.85
CA GLY A 106 -44.61 -17.23 -5.05
C GLY A 106 -43.79 -15.95 -4.87
N VAL A 107 -43.30 -15.61 -3.67
CA VAL A 107 -42.58 -14.34 -3.35
C VAL A 107 -41.34 -14.58 -2.50
#